data_AF-Q096H1-F1
#
_entry.id   AF-Q096H1-F1
#
_cell.length_a   1.000
_cell.length_b   1.000
_cell.length_c   1.000
_cell.angle_alpha   90.00
_cell.angle_beta   90.00
_cell.angle_gamma   90.00
#
_symmetry.space_group_name_H-M   'P 1'
#
loop_
_entity.id
_entity.type
_entity.pdbx_description
1 polymer ?
#
loop_
_entity_poly.entity_id
_entity_poly.type
_entity_poly.pdbx_seq_one_letter_code
_entity_poly.pdbx_strand_id
1 'polypeptide(L)'
;MASLRDIRKRIRSVKNTRQITKAMKMVAAAKLRKAQDSIIAARPYAQTLDQIIADLAARSGDQELAHPLLVSRPVKRAEVVLLTSDRGLAGGFNSNVIRRANRFIYENSALERIQLSTVGRKGHDFFRQRGQAIRKDYGGLYQRLNYLAAREMAEELT
;
A
#
# COMPACT_ATOMS: atom_id res chain seq x y z
N MET A 1 -7.42 6.45 48.06
CA MET A 1 -8.55 5.74 47.40
C MET A 1 -9.04 6.58 46.23
N ALA A 2 -9.40 5.96 45.10
CA ALA A 2 -9.98 6.71 43.98
C ALA A 2 -11.30 7.36 44.43
N SER A 3 -11.43 8.66 44.23
CA SER A 3 -12.61 9.40 44.69
C SER A 3 -13.81 9.12 43.76
N LEU A 4 -15.05 9.29 44.26
CA LEU A 4 -16.26 9.26 43.42
C LEU A 4 -16.20 10.27 42.25
N ARG A 5 -15.43 11.34 42.40
CA ARG A 5 -15.17 12.32 41.34
C ARG A 5 -14.29 11.73 40.22
N ASP A 6 -13.27 10.96 40.57
CA ASP A 6 -12.39 10.31 39.60
C ASP A 6 -13.14 9.26 38.77
N ILE A 7 -14.00 8.48 39.42
CA ILE A 7 -14.87 7.51 38.75
C ILE A 7 -15.80 8.21 37.75
N ARG A 8 -16.48 9.29 38.17
CA ARG A 8 -17.34 10.09 37.27
C ARG A 8 -16.56 10.68 36.09
N LYS A 9 -15.35 11.17 36.31
CA LYS A 9 -14.47 11.68 35.25
C LYS A 9 -14.10 10.58 34.25
N ARG A 10 -13.76 9.38 34.73
CA ARG A 10 -13.43 8.23 33.86
C ARG A 10 -14.64 7.77 33.03
N ILE A 11 -15.83 7.72 33.63
CA ILE A 11 -17.08 7.39 32.91
C ILE A 11 -17.31 8.38 31.75
N ARG A 12 -17.19 9.69 32.02
CA ARG A 12 -17.34 10.72 30.99
C ARG A 12 -16.30 10.55 29.88
N SER A 13 -15.04 10.31 30.22
CA SER A 13 -13.97 10.09 29.24
C SER A 13 -14.26 8.88 28.34
N VAL A 14 -14.64 7.74 28.93
CA VAL A 14 -14.93 6.52 28.16
C VAL A 14 -16.17 6.70 27.27
N LYS A 15 -17.20 7.39 27.76
CA LYS A 15 -18.41 7.71 26.97
C LYS A 15 -18.06 8.56 25.74
N ASN A 16 -17.17 9.55 25.90
CA ASN A 16 -16.68 10.39 24.81
C ASN A 16 -15.85 9.56 23.81
N THR A 17 -14.88 8.76 24.29
CA THR A 17 -14.08 7.88 23.42
C THR A 17 -14.97 6.95 22.61
N ARG A 18 -16.02 6.37 23.22
CA ARG A 18 -17.00 5.51 22.53
C ARG A 18 -17.77 6.24 21.42
N GLN A 19 -18.16 7.50 21.63
CA GLN A 19 -18.84 8.29 20.60
C GLN A 19 -17.90 8.61 19.44
N ILE A 20 -16.65 8.99 19.74
CA ILE A 20 -15.61 9.30 18.74
C ILE A 20 -15.32 8.06 17.89
N THR A 21 -15.07 6.90 18.50
CA THR A 21 -14.78 5.67 17.74
C THR A 21 -15.99 5.20 16.93
N LYS A 22 -17.22 5.39 17.42
CA LYS A 22 -18.44 5.12 16.65
C LYS A 22 -18.52 6.01 15.40
N ALA A 23 -18.26 7.31 15.53
CA ALA A 23 -18.22 8.23 14.41
C ALA A 23 -17.11 7.85 13.40
N MET A 24 -15.90 7.56 13.89
CA MET A 24 -14.78 7.12 13.04
C MET A 24 -15.11 5.84 12.27
N LYS A 25 -15.79 4.88 12.89
CA LYS A 25 -16.25 3.65 12.21
C LYS A 25 -17.17 3.97 11.04
N MET A 26 -18.14 4.88 11.23
CA MET A 26 -19.07 5.28 10.17
C MET A 26 -18.35 6.02 9.03
N VAL A 27 -17.41 6.92 9.35
CA VAL A 27 -16.58 7.60 8.35
C VAL A 27 -15.71 6.62 7.56
N ALA A 28 -15.11 5.63 8.24
CA ALA A 28 -14.31 4.61 7.60
C ALA A 28 -15.16 3.72 6.68
N ALA A 29 -16.37 3.34 7.10
CA ALA A 29 -17.31 2.58 6.28
C ALA A 29 -17.71 3.34 5.00
N ALA A 30 -18.02 4.64 5.12
CA ALA A 30 -18.34 5.48 3.96
C ALA A 30 -17.15 5.59 2.98
N LYS A 31 -15.93 5.74 3.50
CA LYS A 31 -14.71 5.76 2.67
C LYS A 31 -14.44 4.43 1.98
N LEU A 32 -14.64 3.31 2.68
CA LEU A 32 -14.52 1.97 2.10
C LEU A 32 -15.50 1.80 0.94
N ARG A 33 -16.76 2.19 1.13
CA ARG A 33 -17.78 2.11 0.09
C ARG A 33 -17.37 2.91 -1.16
N LYS A 34 -16.97 4.17 -0.97
CA LYS A 34 -16.48 5.02 -2.08
C LYS A 34 -15.29 4.39 -2.82
N ALA A 35 -14.34 3.79 -2.09
CA ALA A 35 -13.21 3.10 -2.70
C ALA A 35 -13.65 1.86 -3.49
N GLN A 36 -14.60 1.08 -2.95
CA GLN A 36 -15.17 -0.09 -3.65
C GLN A 36 -15.89 0.33 -4.93
N ASP A 37 -16.72 1.38 -4.87
CA ASP A 37 -17.44 1.90 -6.04
C ASP A 37 -16.46 2.35 -7.14
N SER A 38 -15.36 3.00 -6.76
CA SER A 38 -14.30 3.41 -7.68
C SER A 38 -13.61 2.21 -8.35
N ILE A 39 -13.36 1.13 -7.59
CA ILE A 39 -12.78 -0.11 -8.12
C ILE A 39 -13.74 -0.83 -9.07
N ILE A 40 -15.04 -0.86 -8.74
CA ILE A 40 -16.06 -1.47 -9.60
C ILE A 40 -16.17 -0.69 -10.91
N ALA A 41 -16.16 0.64 -10.86
CA ALA A 41 -16.18 1.49 -12.05
C ALA A 41 -14.94 1.33 -12.93
N ALA A 42 -13.76 1.11 -12.33
CA ALA A 42 -12.50 0.89 -13.06
C ALA A 42 -12.35 -0.53 -13.63
N ARG A 43 -13.17 -1.49 -13.18
CA ARG A 43 -13.01 -2.92 -13.52
C ARG A 43 -13.14 -3.22 -15.01
N PRO A 44 -14.12 -2.69 -15.76
CA PRO A 44 -14.23 -2.97 -17.19
C PRO A 44 -12.99 -2.53 -17.96
N TYR A 45 -12.44 -1.36 -17.63
CA TYR A 45 -11.20 -0.85 -18.22
C TYR A 45 -10.02 -1.81 -17.97
N ALA A 46 -9.83 -2.24 -16.71
CA ALA A 46 -8.75 -3.16 -16.37
C ALA A 46 -8.90 -4.52 -17.10
N GLN A 47 -10.12 -5.06 -17.18
CA GLN A 47 -10.38 -6.33 -17.86
C GLN A 47 -10.09 -6.26 -19.37
N THR A 48 -10.52 -5.18 -20.03
CA THR A 48 -10.23 -4.99 -21.47
C THR A 48 -8.73 -4.78 -21.70
N LEU A 49 -8.06 -4.02 -20.84
CA LEU A 49 -6.62 -3.81 -20.93
C LEU A 49 -5.85 -5.14 -20.77
N ASP A 50 -6.19 -5.93 -19.76
CA ASP A 50 -5.59 -7.25 -19.52
C ASP A 50 -5.78 -8.17 -20.73
N GLN A 51 -6.96 -8.16 -21.35
CA GLN A 51 -7.23 -8.96 -22.54
C GLN A 51 -6.38 -8.52 -23.73
N ILE A 52 -6.27 -7.22 -23.99
CA ILE A 52 -5.43 -6.68 -25.08
C ILE A 52 -3.96 -7.04 -24.86
N ILE A 53 -3.45 -6.91 -23.63
CA ILE A 53 -2.07 -7.26 -23.29
C ILE A 53 -1.83 -8.76 -23.48
N ALA A 54 -2.77 -9.61 -23.05
CA ALA A 54 -2.68 -11.06 -23.21
C ALA A 54 -2.68 -11.48 -24.69
N ASP A 55 -3.57 -10.89 -25.49
CA ASP A 55 -3.66 -11.15 -26.93
C ASP A 55 -2.36 -10.73 -27.65
N LEU A 56 -1.79 -9.58 -27.25
CA LEU A 56 -0.52 -9.11 -27.79
C LEU A 56 0.64 -10.03 -27.39
N ALA A 57 0.71 -10.44 -26.12
CA ALA A 57 1.75 -11.32 -25.62
C ALA A 57 1.70 -12.70 -26.31
N ALA A 58 0.50 -13.26 -26.53
CA ALA A 58 0.32 -14.53 -27.22
C ALA A 58 0.73 -14.49 -28.71
N ARG A 59 0.59 -13.33 -29.36
CA ARG A 59 0.99 -13.13 -30.76
C ARG A 59 2.47 -12.78 -30.92
N SER A 60 3.13 -12.35 -29.85
CA SER A 60 4.56 -12.04 -29.83
C SER A 60 5.37 -13.35 -29.70
N GLY A 61 5.26 -14.22 -30.71
CA GLY A 61 5.84 -15.57 -30.72
C GLY A 61 7.38 -15.62 -30.77
N ASP A 62 8.04 -14.51 -31.12
CA ASP A 62 9.49 -14.42 -31.22
C ASP A 62 10.09 -13.68 -30.01
N GLN A 63 10.85 -14.40 -29.20
CA GLN A 63 11.50 -13.87 -27.98
C GLN A 63 12.49 -12.73 -28.27
N GLU A 64 13.04 -12.63 -29.48
CA GLU A 64 14.01 -11.57 -29.86
C GLU A 64 13.35 -10.20 -30.07
N LEU A 65 12.03 -10.13 -30.31
CA LEU A 65 11.26 -8.88 -30.47
C LEU A 65 10.27 -8.62 -29.32
N ALA A 66 10.28 -9.46 -28.28
CA ALA A 66 9.39 -9.33 -27.15
C ALA A 66 9.73 -8.11 -26.28
N HIS A 67 8.70 -7.38 -25.83
CA HIS A 67 8.87 -6.24 -24.93
C HIS A 67 9.62 -6.67 -23.64
N PRO A 68 10.58 -5.89 -23.11
CA PRO A 68 11.39 -6.30 -21.95
C PRO A 68 10.59 -6.72 -20.70
N LEU A 69 9.39 -6.19 -20.51
CA LEU A 69 8.48 -6.56 -19.41
C LEU A 69 7.81 -7.93 -19.58
N LEU A 70 7.85 -8.53 -20.78
CA LEU A 70 7.29 -9.84 -21.09
C LEU A 70 8.36 -10.95 -21.07
N VAL A 71 9.64 -10.60 -21.02
CA VAL A 71 10.75 -11.56 -21.06
C VAL A 71 11.14 -11.99 -19.66
N SER A 72 11.06 -13.30 -19.40
CA SER A 72 11.54 -13.88 -18.14
C SER A 72 13.07 -13.91 -18.12
N ARG A 73 13.67 -13.48 -17.00
CA ARG A 73 15.11 -13.42 -16.80
C ARG A 73 15.49 -13.83 -15.38
N PRO A 74 16.72 -14.29 -15.12
CA PRO A 74 17.21 -14.54 -13.77
C PRO A 74 17.11 -13.28 -12.89
N VAL A 75 16.51 -13.41 -11.72
CA VAL A 75 16.29 -12.30 -10.79
C VAL A 75 17.58 -12.04 -10.01
N LYS A 76 18.26 -10.94 -10.35
CA LYS A 76 19.46 -10.46 -9.63
C LYS A 76 19.14 -9.37 -8.61
N ARG A 77 18.19 -8.51 -8.94
CA ARG A 77 17.79 -7.35 -8.14
C ARG A 77 16.27 -7.31 -8.04
N ALA A 78 15.76 -6.85 -6.91
CA ALA A 78 14.34 -6.67 -6.68
C ALA A 78 14.03 -5.29 -6.09
N GLU A 79 12.87 -4.75 -6.41
CA GLU A 79 12.32 -3.56 -5.75
C GLU A 79 11.03 -3.95 -5.02
N VAL A 80 11.00 -3.71 -3.72
CA VAL A 80 9.83 -3.90 -2.87
C VAL A 80 9.07 -2.58 -2.82
N VAL A 81 7.89 -2.55 -3.44
CA VAL A 81 6.96 -1.43 -3.32
C VAL A 81 6.03 -1.70 -2.14
N LEU A 82 6.24 -0.97 -1.04
CA LEU A 82 5.54 -1.16 0.22
C LEU A 82 4.36 -0.19 0.34
N LEU A 83 3.13 -0.72 0.24
CA LEU A 83 1.91 0.07 0.43
C LEU A 83 1.42 0.00 1.88
N THR A 84 1.35 1.14 2.55
CA THR A 84 0.87 1.29 3.93
C THR A 84 -0.05 2.49 4.05
N SER A 85 -0.75 2.65 5.18
CA SER A 85 -1.61 3.83 5.37
C SER A 85 -0.82 5.06 5.82
N ASP A 86 -1.32 6.25 5.52
CA ASP A 86 -0.79 7.49 6.12
C ASP A 86 -1.18 7.64 7.60
N ARG A 87 -2.33 7.09 7.96
CA ARG A 87 -2.95 7.24 9.29
C ARG A 87 -2.82 5.98 10.14
N GLY A 88 -2.89 6.14 11.46
CA GLY A 88 -2.98 5.04 12.43
C GLY A 88 -4.41 4.52 12.61
N LEU A 89 -4.64 3.77 13.70
CA LEU A 89 -5.95 3.22 14.09
C LEU A 89 -6.60 2.31 13.03
N ALA A 90 -5.77 1.61 12.25
CA ALA A 90 -6.17 0.65 11.22
C ALA A 90 -5.96 -0.81 11.67
N GLY A 91 -6.08 -1.07 12.98
CA GLY A 91 -5.80 -2.39 13.56
C GLY A 91 -4.37 -2.88 13.22
N GLY A 92 -4.27 -4.13 12.77
CA GLY A 92 -3.00 -4.76 12.40
C GLY A 92 -2.51 -4.48 10.98
N PHE A 93 -3.20 -3.66 10.18
CA PHE A 93 -2.92 -3.48 8.74
C PHE A 93 -1.44 -3.17 8.45
N ASN A 94 -0.92 -2.06 8.98
CA ASN A 94 0.47 -1.64 8.72
C ASN A 94 1.47 -2.66 9.25
N SER A 95 1.26 -3.15 10.48
CA SER A 95 2.15 -4.12 11.11
C SER A 95 2.25 -5.41 10.30
N ASN A 96 1.15 -5.89 9.73
CA ASN A 96 1.13 -7.12 8.93
C ASN A 96 1.87 -6.95 7.60
N VAL A 97 1.60 -5.86 6.88
CA VAL A 97 2.25 -5.59 5.58
C VAL A 97 3.76 -5.35 5.77
N ILE A 98 4.15 -4.57 6.77
CA ILE A 98 5.56 -4.34 7.12
C ILE A 98 6.26 -5.64 7.52
N ARG A 99 5.59 -6.52 8.29
CA ARG A 99 6.15 -7.82 8.66
C ARG A 99 6.37 -8.71 7.44
N ARG A 100 5.43 -8.72 6.48
CA ARG A 100 5.56 -9.47 5.23
C ARG A 100 6.72 -8.95 4.38
N ALA A 101 6.88 -7.63 4.28
CA ALA A 101 7.99 -7.02 3.56
C ALA A 101 9.35 -7.34 4.20
N ASN A 102 9.48 -7.22 5.52
CA ASN A 102 10.72 -7.61 6.22
C ASN A 102 11.06 -9.09 6.00
N ARG A 103 10.06 -9.96 6.07
CA ARG A 103 10.24 -11.39 5.79
C ARG A 103 10.76 -11.62 4.37
N PHE A 104 10.16 -10.95 3.38
CA PHE A 104 10.62 -11.05 1.99
C PHE A 104 12.07 -10.58 1.82
N ILE A 105 12.43 -9.44 2.42
CA ILE A 105 13.80 -8.90 2.38
C ILE A 105 14.79 -9.89 3.01
N TYR A 106 14.41 -10.51 4.13
CA TYR A 106 15.25 -11.49 4.82
C TYR A 106 15.42 -12.80 4.01
N GLU A 107 14.32 -13.37 3.52
CA GLU A 107 14.30 -14.60 2.73
C GLU A 107 15.06 -14.47 1.40
N ASN A 108 15.13 -13.26 0.84
CA ASN A 108 15.78 -12.99 -0.44
C ASN A 108 17.12 -12.24 -0.28
N SER A 109 17.74 -12.31 0.90
CA SER A 109 19.02 -11.66 1.20
C SER A 109 20.18 -12.08 0.29
N ALA A 110 20.05 -13.21 -0.42
CA ALA A 110 21.01 -13.68 -1.42
C ALA A 110 20.96 -12.89 -2.75
N LEU A 111 19.94 -12.06 -2.99
CA LEU A 111 19.88 -11.19 -4.17
C LEU A 111 20.97 -10.11 -4.10
N GLU A 112 21.51 -9.72 -5.26
CA GLU A 112 22.57 -8.70 -5.36
C GLU A 112 22.11 -7.36 -4.78
N ARG A 113 20.83 -7.01 -4.95
CA ARG A 113 20.26 -5.76 -4.43
C ARG A 113 18.76 -5.86 -4.23
N ILE A 114 18.29 -5.49 -3.03
CA ILE A 114 16.88 -5.23 -2.75
C ILE A 114 16.70 -3.74 -2.45
N GLN A 115 15.86 -3.07 -3.23
CA GLN A 115 15.48 -1.68 -2.99
C GLN A 115 14.09 -1.62 -2.36
N LEU A 116 13.85 -0.62 -1.53
CA LEU A 116 12.55 -0.38 -0.91
C LEU A 116 11.99 0.96 -1.40
N SER A 117 10.78 0.94 -1.93
CA SER A 117 10.01 2.15 -2.24
C SER A 117 8.74 2.14 -1.41
N THR A 118 8.45 3.25 -0.74
CA THR A 118 7.33 3.33 0.22
C THR A 118 6.19 4.14 -0.34
N VAL A 119 4.98 3.63 -0.17
CA VAL A 119 3.73 4.36 -0.37
C VAL A 119 3.04 4.44 0.99
N GLY A 120 2.87 5.65 1.47
CA GLY A 120 2.23 5.93 2.75
C GLY A 120 3.21 6.10 3.91
N ARG A 121 2.82 7.01 4.80
CA ARG A 121 3.69 7.48 5.88
C ARG A 121 4.11 6.41 6.89
N LYS A 122 3.26 5.43 7.20
CA LYS A 122 3.54 4.46 8.27
C LYS A 122 4.67 3.48 7.92
N GLY A 123 4.73 3.01 6.68
CA GLY A 123 5.80 2.17 6.18
C GLY A 123 7.10 2.96 6.07
N HIS A 124 7.04 4.16 5.49
CA HIS A 124 8.19 5.06 5.40
C HIS A 124 8.82 5.34 6.77
N ASP A 125 8.04 5.82 7.74
CA ASP A 125 8.54 6.13 9.09
C ASP A 125 9.14 4.89 9.77
N PHE A 126 8.56 3.71 9.57
CA PHE A 126 9.05 2.46 10.17
C PHE A 126 10.44 2.07 9.66
N PHE A 127 10.67 2.12 8.34
CA PHE A 127 11.92 1.71 7.72
C PHE A 127 13.00 2.80 7.84
N ARG A 128 12.61 4.08 7.74
CA ARG A 128 13.52 5.22 7.97
C ARG A 128 14.12 5.19 9.37
N GLN A 129 13.31 4.93 10.41
CA GLN A 129 13.80 4.82 11.79
C GLN A 129 14.78 3.67 12.01
N ARG A 130 14.78 2.65 11.14
CA ARG A 130 15.67 1.48 11.21
C ARG A 130 16.90 1.60 10.32
N GLY A 131 17.11 2.78 9.72
CA GLY A 131 18.25 3.02 8.83
C GLY A 131 18.18 2.22 7.53
N GLN A 132 17.01 1.70 7.14
CA GLN A 132 16.91 0.98 5.88
C GLN A 132 16.94 1.92 4.68
N ALA A 133 17.62 1.50 3.61
CA ALA A 133 17.77 2.30 2.41
C ALA A 133 16.45 2.33 1.63
N ILE A 134 15.78 3.48 1.67
CA ILE A 134 14.56 3.75 0.88
C ILE A 134 14.99 4.43 -0.42
N ARG A 135 14.68 3.80 -1.57
CA ARG A 135 14.94 4.36 -2.91
C ARG A 135 14.06 5.58 -3.15
N LYS A 136 12.75 5.44 -2.92
CA LYS A 136 11.77 6.50 -3.17
C LYS A 136 10.63 6.44 -2.15
N ASP A 137 10.16 7.61 -1.73
CA ASP A 137 8.93 7.75 -0.96
C ASP A 137 7.86 8.44 -1.81
N TYR A 138 6.73 7.77 -2.01
CA TYR A 138 5.55 8.27 -2.72
C TYR A 138 4.53 8.81 -1.71
N GLY A 139 5.01 9.66 -0.79
CA GLY A 139 4.20 10.28 0.24
C GLY A 139 3.06 11.12 -0.33
N GLY A 140 1.87 11.07 0.29
CA GLY A 140 0.72 11.87 -0.13
C GLY A 140 0.00 11.37 -1.38
N LEU A 141 0.40 10.23 -1.96
CA LEU A 141 -0.27 9.60 -3.12
C LEU A 141 -1.78 9.41 -2.86
N TYR A 142 -2.16 9.00 -1.64
CA TYR A 142 -3.57 8.78 -1.28
C TYR A 142 -4.42 10.06 -1.30
N GLN A 143 -3.81 11.25 -1.21
CA GLN A 143 -4.54 12.52 -1.25
C GLN A 143 -4.92 12.91 -2.68
N ARG A 144 -4.15 12.44 -3.66
CA ARG A 144 -4.33 12.70 -5.10
C ARG A 144 -4.51 11.39 -5.87
N LEU A 145 -5.19 10.42 -5.28
CA LEU A 145 -5.34 9.09 -5.86
C LEU A 145 -6.19 9.15 -7.14
N ASN A 146 -5.51 9.27 -8.27
CA ASN A 146 -6.08 9.28 -9.61
C ASN A 146 -5.13 8.56 -10.58
N TYR A 147 -5.59 8.32 -11.80
CA TYR A 147 -4.82 7.60 -12.81
C TYR A 147 -3.49 8.30 -13.13
N LEU A 148 -3.46 9.63 -13.23
CA LEU A 148 -2.25 10.38 -13.57
C LEU A 148 -1.16 10.20 -12.51
N ALA A 149 -1.50 10.32 -11.22
CA ALA A 149 -0.57 10.10 -10.12
C ALA A 149 -0.09 8.65 -10.05
N ALA A 150 -0.95 7.68 -10.38
CA ALA A 150 -0.55 6.28 -10.48
C ALA A 150 0.37 6.02 -11.68
N ARG A 151 0.14 6.69 -12.81
CA ARG A 151 0.98 6.60 -14.02
C ARG A 151 2.38 7.14 -13.78
N GLU A 152 2.50 8.30 -13.15
CA GLU A 152 3.81 8.89 -12.77
C GLU A 152 4.64 7.91 -11.93
N MET A 153 4.00 7.26 -10.94
CA MET A 153 4.65 6.23 -10.12
C MET A 153 5.05 5.00 -10.94
N ALA A 154 4.20 4.56 -11.88
CA ALA A 154 4.50 3.42 -12.74
C ALA A 154 5.70 3.73 -13.67
N GLU A 155 5.72 4.90 -14.30
CA GLU A 155 6.82 5.36 -15.17
C GLU A 155 8.16 5.44 -14.40
N GLU A 156 8.16 5.79 -13.11
CA GLU A 156 9.40 5.79 -12.30
C GLU A 156 9.87 4.38 -11.86
N LEU A 157 8.98 3.39 -11.87
CA LEU A 157 9.28 2.00 -11.48
C LEU A 157 9.73 1.12 -12.66
N THR A 158 9.40 1.51 -13.88
CA THR A 158 9.60 0.74 -15.10
C THR A 158 10.83 1.22 -15.85
#